data_AF-A0A957ZHD6-F1
#
_entry.id   AF-A0A957ZHD6-F1
#
_cell.length_a   1.000
_cell.length_b   1.000
_cell.length_c   1.000
_cell.angle_alpha   90.00
_cell.angle_beta   90.00
_cell.angle_gamma   90.00
#
_symmetry.space_group_name_H-M   'P 1'
#
loop_
_entity.id
_entity.type
_entity.pdbx_description
1 polymer ?
#
loop_
_entity_poly.entity_id
_entity_poly.type
_entity_poly.pdbx_seq_one_letter_code
_entity_poly.pdbx_strand_id
1 'polypeptide(L)'
;NISELQARVYFVLLRLLDWVDAAVSRTASADNYVFIFEICFLVWWLTYLGVWSIFRYGYTWRAVIPAGIVLLINTYYAPQSTVGFLLAFVLVALVLLVRTNLSEQQLRWREDRIYFQPDIVWDFLRNGILFSALLVLMAWVMPGLGRNPQLRALLAPVNTTWESTAENVQRLYQGLNRQPSEVVSSFGNTLTLGGERNVSDSPVFQAQTLQARYWRAVIFDTYDGRRWLDTADGTAQYDAGEIVPVPSWRARTAISQTITLLAPVGTILFGMPDVAQADVRINAQVRSQPGAVPISAAT
;
A
#
# COMPACT_ATOMS: atom_id res chain seq x y z
N ASN A 1 -19.15 22.51 28.23
CA ASN A 1 -18.09 22.83 27.26
C ASN A 1 -16.94 21.86 27.42
N ILE A 2 -16.95 20.78 26.63
CA ILE A 2 -15.82 19.85 26.57
C ILE A 2 -14.71 20.57 25.80
N SER A 3 -13.48 20.55 26.32
CA SER A 3 -12.36 21.17 25.60
C SER A 3 -12.07 20.39 24.33
N GLU A 4 -11.58 21.06 23.28
CA GLU A 4 -11.28 20.42 21.99
C GLU A 4 -10.32 19.22 22.15
N LEU A 5 -9.40 19.32 23.12
CA LEU A 5 -8.45 18.27 23.46
C LEU A 5 -9.16 17.05 24.07
N GLN A 6 -10.11 17.26 24.97
CA GLN A 6 -10.94 16.18 25.51
C GLN A 6 -11.77 15.50 24.43
N ALA A 7 -12.37 16.27 23.51
CA ALA A 7 -13.14 15.71 22.40
C ALA A 7 -12.29 14.81 21.48
N ARG A 8 -11.05 15.22 21.18
CA ARG A 8 -10.10 14.41 20.39
C ARG A 8 -9.69 13.13 21.12
N VAL A 9 -9.43 13.21 22.43
CA VAL A 9 -9.09 12.02 23.25
C VAL A 9 -10.25 11.03 23.29
N TYR A 10 -11.48 11.51 23.52
CA TYR A 10 -12.67 10.65 23.49
C TYR A 10 -12.89 10.01 22.13
N PHE A 11 -12.67 10.74 21.05
CA PHE A 11 -12.78 10.23 19.68
C PHE A 11 -11.81 9.06 19.43
N VAL A 12 -10.53 9.21 19.79
CA VAL A 12 -9.53 8.14 19.63
C VAL A 12 -9.87 6.93 20.51
N LEU A 13 -10.30 7.16 21.75
CA LEU A 13 -10.60 6.09 22.69
C LEU A 13 -11.83 5.26 22.28
N LEU A 14 -12.90 5.91 21.81
CA LEU A 14 -14.06 5.22 21.24
C LEU A 14 -13.68 4.38 20.03
N ARG A 15 -12.86 4.94 19.15
CA ARG A 15 -12.43 4.25 17.93
C ARG A 15 -11.58 3.00 18.22
N LEU A 16 -10.76 3.06 19.27
CA LEU A 16 -9.97 1.93 19.75
C LEU A 16 -10.88 0.84 20.34
N LEU A 17 -11.89 1.22 21.12
CA LEU A 17 -12.88 0.27 21.65
C LEU A 17 -13.69 -0.41 20.55
N ASP A 18 -14.16 0.35 19.55
CA ASP A 18 -14.88 -0.18 18.38
C ASP A 18 -14.03 -1.20 17.62
N TRP A 19 -12.72 -0.98 17.52
CA TRP A 19 -11.80 -1.93 16.88
C TRP A 19 -11.59 -3.19 17.71
N VAL A 20 -11.46 -3.08 19.04
CA VAL A 20 -11.34 -4.27 19.90
C VAL A 20 -12.59 -5.14 19.76
N ASP A 21 -13.77 -4.52 19.75
CA ASP A 21 -15.05 -5.22 19.57
C ASP A 21 -15.16 -5.85 18.16
N ALA A 22 -14.72 -5.12 17.12
CA ALA A 22 -14.63 -5.64 15.75
C ALA A 22 -13.66 -6.83 15.63
N ALA A 23 -12.51 -6.79 16.30
CA ALA A 23 -11.52 -7.86 16.33
C ALA A 23 -12.06 -9.12 17.03
N VAL A 24 -12.78 -8.96 18.15
CA VAL A 24 -13.41 -10.07 18.89
C VAL A 24 -14.58 -10.67 18.10
N SER A 25 -15.37 -9.82 17.42
CA SER A 25 -16.52 -10.24 16.61
C SER A 25 -16.16 -10.74 15.20
N ARG A 26 -14.85 -10.79 14.84
CA ARG A 26 -14.32 -11.16 13.50
C ARG A 26 -14.88 -10.31 12.36
N THR A 27 -15.38 -9.11 12.64
CA THR A 27 -15.75 -8.16 11.59
C THR A 27 -14.54 -7.30 11.27
N ALA A 28 -13.96 -7.47 10.08
CA ALA A 28 -12.77 -6.74 9.67
C ALA A 28 -13.10 -5.25 9.44
N SER A 29 -13.02 -4.43 10.49
CA SER A 29 -13.04 -2.97 10.39
C SER A 29 -11.61 -2.45 10.29
N ALA A 30 -11.15 -2.23 9.06
CA ALA A 30 -9.86 -1.63 8.78
C ALA A 30 -9.92 -0.12 9.01
N ASP A 31 -9.69 0.30 10.25
CA ASP A 31 -9.62 1.73 10.58
C ASP A 31 -8.19 2.26 10.60
N ASN A 32 -7.94 3.32 9.84
CA ASN A 32 -6.61 3.89 9.64
C ASN A 32 -6.03 4.50 10.94
N TYR A 33 -6.90 5.02 11.81
CA TYR A 33 -6.48 5.64 13.06
C TYR A 33 -5.92 4.65 14.08
N VAL A 34 -6.50 3.45 14.15
CA VAL A 34 -6.04 2.40 15.06
C VAL A 34 -4.66 1.91 14.66
N PHE A 35 -4.41 1.73 13.36
CA PHE A 35 -3.08 1.37 12.89
C PHE A 35 -2.02 2.44 13.22
N ILE A 36 -2.34 3.72 13.00
CA ILE A 36 -1.43 4.81 13.37
C ILE A 36 -1.15 4.78 14.88
N PHE A 37 -2.18 4.55 15.70
CA PHE A 37 -2.00 4.41 17.14
C PHE A 37 -1.11 3.21 17.50
N GLU A 38 -1.32 2.04 16.90
CA GLU A 38 -0.50 0.84 17.11
C GLU A 38 0.96 1.08 16.76
N ILE A 39 1.24 1.72 15.62
CA ILE A 39 2.60 2.05 15.20
C ILE A 39 3.22 3.08 16.17
N CYS A 40 2.49 4.12 16.55
CA CYS A 40 2.97 5.10 17.53
C CYS A 40 3.27 4.44 18.88
N PHE A 41 2.39 3.57 19.35
CA PHE A 41 2.57 2.80 20.59
C PHE A 41 3.78 1.88 20.50
N LEU A 42 3.94 1.17 19.37
CA LEU A 42 5.07 0.28 19.12
C LEU A 42 6.39 1.06 19.11
N VAL A 43 6.45 2.20 18.41
CA VAL A 43 7.64 3.06 18.36
C VAL A 43 7.98 3.60 19.75
N TRP A 44 6.98 4.09 20.49
CA TRP A 44 7.15 4.55 21.86
C TRP A 44 7.68 3.43 22.76
N TRP A 45 7.09 2.24 22.68
CA TRP A 45 7.45 1.07 23.45
C TRP A 45 8.88 0.60 23.16
N LEU A 46 9.26 0.47 21.89
CA LEU A 46 10.62 0.10 21.48
C LEU A 46 11.65 1.15 21.93
N THR A 47 11.32 2.44 21.80
CA THR A 47 12.22 3.52 22.20
C THR A 47 12.41 3.51 23.72
N TYR A 48 11.31 3.41 24.48
CA TYR A 48 11.35 3.36 25.93
C TYR A 48 12.14 2.15 26.45
N LEU A 49 11.82 0.94 25.97
CA LEU A 49 12.55 -0.27 26.38
C LEU A 49 14.00 -0.25 25.92
N GLY A 50 14.28 0.28 24.73
CA GLY A 50 15.64 0.40 24.22
C GLY A 50 16.50 1.30 25.09
N VAL A 51 16.00 2.51 25.37
CA VAL A 51 16.65 3.49 26.25
C VAL A 51 16.81 2.93 27.67
N TRP A 52 15.76 2.35 28.23
CA TRP A 52 15.78 1.75 29.57
C TRP A 52 16.78 0.59 29.65
N SER A 53 16.83 -0.31 28.65
CA SER A 53 17.76 -1.43 28.64
C SER A 53 19.21 -0.97 28.60
N ILE A 54 19.53 0.03 27.77
CA ILE A 54 20.88 0.57 27.63
C ILE A 54 21.31 1.26 28.94
N PHE A 55 20.48 2.12 29.52
CA PHE A 55 20.87 2.86 30.72
C PHE A 55 20.80 2.05 32.01
N ARG A 56 19.84 1.12 32.15
CA ARG A 56 19.66 0.38 33.40
C ARG A 56 20.55 -0.84 33.50
N TYR A 57 20.79 -1.54 32.40
CA TYR A 57 21.49 -2.83 32.42
C TYR A 57 22.76 -2.87 31.56
N GLY A 58 23.05 -1.84 30.75
CA GLY A 58 24.20 -1.82 29.84
C GLY A 58 24.05 -2.72 28.60
N TYR A 59 23.09 -3.65 28.61
CA TYR A 59 22.88 -4.61 27.52
C TYR A 59 22.23 -3.99 26.29
N THR A 60 23.06 -3.57 25.34
CA THR A 60 22.66 -2.98 24.06
C THR A 60 21.93 -3.95 23.15
N TRP A 61 22.28 -5.24 23.19
CA TRP A 61 21.68 -6.27 22.35
C TRP A 61 20.16 -6.41 22.57
N ARG A 62 19.68 -6.20 23.80
CA ARG A 62 18.25 -6.24 24.16
C ARG A 62 17.45 -5.08 23.57
N ALA A 63 18.10 -3.96 23.26
CA ALA A 63 17.47 -2.83 22.58
C ALA A 63 17.47 -3.03 21.06
N VAL A 64 18.60 -3.49 20.52
CA VAL A 64 18.83 -3.61 19.08
C VAL A 64 18.03 -4.75 18.45
N ILE A 65 17.96 -5.93 19.09
CA ILE A 65 17.33 -7.10 18.49
C ILE A 65 15.82 -6.89 18.25
N PRO A 66 15.01 -6.44 19.23
CA PRO A 66 13.58 -6.20 18.99
C PRO A 66 13.33 -5.15 17.90
N ALA A 67 14.08 -4.05 17.93
CA ALA A 67 13.97 -3.00 16.90
C ALA A 67 14.37 -3.53 15.51
N GLY A 68 15.41 -4.36 15.43
CA GLY A 68 15.85 -5.00 14.19
C GLY A 68 14.81 -5.97 13.61
N ILE A 69 14.13 -6.76 14.46
CA ILE A 69 13.05 -7.66 14.04
C ILE A 69 11.90 -6.86 13.43
N VAL A 70 11.46 -5.79 14.10
CA VAL A 70 10.38 -4.93 13.59
C VAL A 70 10.75 -4.33 12.23
N LEU A 71 11.97 -3.82 12.10
CA LEU A 71 12.44 -3.19 10.87
C LEU A 71 12.62 -4.20 9.73
N LEU A 72 13.02 -5.44 10.05
CA LEU A 72 13.07 -6.55 9.10
C LEU A 72 11.68 -6.92 8.58
N ILE A 73 10.70 -7.06 9.48
CA ILE A 73 9.30 -7.31 9.12
C ILE A 73 8.78 -6.17 8.24
N ASN A 74 9.03 -4.92 8.62
CA ASN A 74 8.62 -3.75 7.83
C ASN A 74 9.25 -3.75 6.43
N THR A 75 10.53 -4.09 6.32
CA THR A 75 11.24 -4.18 5.03
C THR A 75 10.69 -5.31 4.15
N TYR A 76 10.28 -6.43 4.74
CA TYR A 76 9.70 -7.56 4.01
C TYR A 76 8.35 -7.22 3.37
N TYR A 77 7.51 -6.45 4.06
CA TYR A 77 6.17 -6.05 3.57
C TYR A 77 6.15 -4.71 2.81
N ALA A 78 7.28 -4.01 2.70
CA ALA A 78 7.32 -2.73 2.03
C ALA A 78 7.08 -2.87 0.50
N PRO A 79 6.18 -2.09 -0.11
CA PRO A 79 5.94 -2.12 -1.56
C PRO A 79 7.17 -1.70 -2.39
N GLN A 80 8.06 -0.91 -1.80
CA GLN A 80 9.30 -0.43 -2.39
C GLN A 80 10.48 -0.97 -1.59
N SER A 81 11.66 -1.05 -2.23
CA SER A 81 12.86 -1.58 -1.58
C SER A 81 13.36 -0.66 -0.45
N THR A 82 12.96 -0.95 0.78
CA THR A 82 13.37 -0.22 2.01
C THR A 82 14.70 -0.74 2.59
N VAL A 83 15.39 -1.62 1.86
CA VAL A 83 16.64 -2.29 2.29
C VAL A 83 17.73 -1.28 2.71
N GLY A 84 17.78 -0.09 2.11
CA GLY A 84 18.73 0.96 2.50
C GLY A 84 18.59 1.40 3.96
N PHE A 85 17.37 1.50 4.48
CA PHE A 85 17.14 1.85 5.89
C PHE A 85 17.53 0.72 6.84
N LEU A 86 17.32 -0.54 6.43
CA LEU A 86 17.80 -1.71 7.18
C LEU A 86 19.33 -1.69 7.28
N LEU A 87 20.04 -1.42 6.19
CA LEU A 87 21.51 -1.32 6.19
C LEU A 87 21.99 -0.18 7.10
N ALA A 88 21.36 1.00 7.01
CA ALA A 88 21.67 2.12 7.88
C ALA A 88 21.43 1.80 9.36
N PHE A 89 20.30 1.15 9.68
CA PHE A 89 20.00 0.69 11.04
C PHE A 89 21.04 -0.30 11.56
N VAL A 90 21.41 -1.31 10.77
CA VAL A 90 22.43 -2.30 11.17
C VAL A 90 23.78 -1.62 11.41
N LEU A 91 24.18 -0.68 10.56
CA LEU A 91 25.41 0.08 10.74
C LEU A 91 25.39 0.86 12.07
N VAL A 92 24.33 1.62 12.34
CA VAL A 92 24.19 2.39 13.59
C VAL A 92 24.15 1.45 14.80
N ALA A 93 23.46 0.32 14.70
CA ALA A 93 23.38 -0.68 15.76
C ALA A 93 24.74 -1.30 16.09
N LEU A 94 25.55 -1.63 15.07
CA LEU A 94 26.91 -2.14 15.26
C LEU A 94 27.82 -1.10 15.91
N VAL A 95 27.75 0.16 15.46
CA VAL A 95 28.51 1.26 16.08
C VAL A 95 28.11 1.46 17.53
N LEU A 96 26.81 1.41 17.82
CA LEU A 96 26.31 1.49 19.19
C LEU A 96 26.83 0.34 20.05
N LEU A 97 26.86 -0.88 19.51
CA LEU A 97 27.39 -2.07 20.18
C LEU A 97 28.90 -1.99 20.45
N VAL A 98 29.68 -1.46 19.49
CA VAL A 98 31.11 -1.16 19.69
C VAL A 98 31.28 -0.15 20.83
N ARG A 99 30.48 0.92 20.83
CA ARG A 99 30.57 1.98 21.84
C ARG A 99 30.26 1.48 23.24
N THR A 100 29.23 0.66 23.38
CA THR A 100 28.81 0.13 24.68
C THR A 100 29.77 -0.94 25.18
N ASN A 101 30.29 -1.80 24.29
CA ASN A 101 31.34 -2.75 24.65
C ASN A 101 32.62 -2.04 25.13
N LEU A 102 33.04 -0.97 24.46
CA LEU A 102 34.16 -0.14 24.91
C LEU A 102 33.89 0.47 26.29
N SER A 103 32.67 0.95 26.54
CA SER A 103 32.28 1.49 27.86
C SER A 103 32.37 0.44 28.97
N GLU A 104 31.93 -0.79 28.70
CA GLU A 104 32.06 -1.90 29.66
C GLU A 104 33.52 -2.27 29.91
N GLN A 105 34.36 -2.32 28.88
CA GLN A 105 35.79 -2.57 29.04
C GLN A 105 36.48 -1.49 29.87
N GLN A 106 36.13 -0.22 29.68
CA GLN A 106 36.65 0.87 30.49
C GLN A 106 36.27 0.77 31.96
N LEU A 107 35.04 0.32 32.26
CA LEU A 107 34.62 0.09 33.65
C LEU A 107 35.44 -1.05 34.28
N ARG A 108 35.63 -2.16 33.56
CA ARG A 108 36.46 -3.30 34.03
C ARG A 108 37.92 -2.90 34.26
N TRP A 109 38.54 -2.17 33.33
CA TRP A 109 39.91 -1.70 33.51
C TRP A 109 40.08 -0.74 34.68
N ARG A 110 39.06 0.06 35.00
CA ARG A 110 39.05 0.91 36.20
C ARG A 110 38.96 0.07 37.47
N GLU A 111 38.15 -0.98 37.49
CA GLU A 111 38.05 -1.93 38.60
C GLU A 111 39.38 -2.67 38.81
N ASP A 112 40.03 -3.09 37.72
CA ASP A 112 41.32 -3.80 37.73
C ASP A 112 42.54 -2.89 37.92
N ARG A 113 42.33 -1.57 38.05
CA ARG A 113 43.37 -0.53 38.16
C ARG A 113 44.40 -0.53 37.02
N ILE A 114 43.98 -0.95 35.82
CA ILE A 114 44.82 -0.93 34.63
C ILE A 114 44.76 0.48 34.04
N TYR A 115 45.93 1.11 33.88
CA TYR A 115 46.02 2.42 33.22
C TYR A 115 45.71 2.27 31.72
N PHE A 116 44.81 3.12 31.21
CA PHE A 116 44.49 3.19 29.79
C PHE A 116 44.72 4.63 29.28
N GLN A 117 45.21 4.76 28.06
CA GLN A 117 45.39 6.06 27.41
C GLN A 117 44.04 6.61 26.91
N PRO A 118 43.74 7.91 27.08
CA PRO A 118 42.48 8.50 26.63
C PRO A 118 42.22 8.36 25.11
N ASP A 119 43.29 8.33 24.30
CA ASP A 119 43.20 8.23 22.84
C ASP A 119 42.69 6.87 22.34
N ILE A 120 42.74 5.84 23.18
CA ILE A 120 42.26 4.50 22.83
C ILE A 120 40.78 4.51 22.42
N VAL A 121 40.01 5.47 22.93
CA VAL A 121 38.58 5.62 22.62
C VAL A 121 38.37 5.95 21.15
N TRP A 122 39.15 6.89 20.62
CA TRP A 122 39.04 7.36 19.25
C TRP A 122 39.51 6.30 18.26
N ASP A 123 40.63 5.64 18.54
CA ASP A 123 41.14 4.57 17.69
C ASP A 123 40.20 3.36 17.67
N PHE A 124 39.65 2.97 18.83
CA PHE A 124 38.72 1.85 18.92
C PHE A 124 37.40 2.15 18.20
N LEU A 125 36.85 3.37 18.34
CA LEU A 125 35.65 3.79 17.61
C LEU A 125 35.88 3.83 16.11
N ARG A 126 37.00 4.41 15.63
CA ARG A 126 37.32 4.46 14.20
C ARG A 126 37.43 3.06 13.61
N ASN A 127 38.18 2.18 14.28
CA ASN A 127 38.37 0.80 13.82
C ASN A 127 37.06 0.01 13.87
N GLY A 128 36.23 0.21 14.91
CA GLY A 128 34.92 -0.42 15.02
C GLY A 128 33.92 0.06 13.96
N ILE A 129 33.92 1.35 13.61
CA ILE A 129 33.11 1.89 12.50
C ILE A 129 33.55 1.28 11.17
N LEU A 130 34.86 1.26 10.89
CA LEU A 130 35.40 0.66 9.67
C LEU A 130 35.05 -0.83 9.55
N PHE A 131 35.19 -1.57 10.64
CA PHE A 131 34.83 -2.99 10.69
C PHE A 131 33.33 -3.21 10.49
N SER A 132 32.48 -2.37 11.10
CA SER A 132 31.03 -2.41 10.93
C SER A 132 30.62 -2.12 9.48
N ALA A 133 31.23 -1.11 8.85
CA ALA A 133 30.99 -0.79 7.46
C ALA A 133 31.41 -1.93 6.53
N LEU A 134 32.56 -2.56 6.80
CA LEU A 134 33.04 -3.72 6.05
C LEU A 134 32.09 -4.91 6.19
N LEU A 135 31.60 -5.20 7.40
CA LEU A 135 30.62 -6.26 7.63
C LEU A 135 29.32 -6.02 6.87
N VAL A 136 28.80 -4.79 6.88
CA VAL A 136 27.58 -4.43 6.15
C VAL A 136 27.79 -4.56 4.64
N LEU A 137 28.95 -4.16 4.12
CA LEU A 137 29.31 -4.36 2.71
C LEU A 137 29.36 -5.84 2.33
N MET A 138 29.99 -6.68 3.16
CA MET A 138 30.00 -8.13 2.92
C MET A 138 28.59 -8.72 2.95
N ALA A 139 27.77 -8.32 3.93
CA ALA A 139 26.37 -8.75 4.04
C ALA A 139 25.53 -8.34 2.84
N TRP A 140 25.82 -7.19 2.22
CA TRP A 140 25.14 -6.73 1.02
C TRP A 140 25.48 -7.56 -0.24
N VAL A 141 26.69 -8.12 -0.32
CA VAL A 141 27.13 -8.98 -1.43
C VAL A 141 26.65 -10.44 -1.26
N MET A 142 26.37 -10.86 -0.03
CA MET A 142 25.96 -12.21 0.33
C MET A 142 24.64 -12.75 -0.28
N PRO A 143 23.60 -11.95 -0.61
CA PRO A 143 22.34 -12.46 -1.17
C PRO A 143 22.52 -13.22 -2.50
N GLY A 144 23.63 -12.99 -3.22
CA GLY A 144 24.00 -13.74 -4.42
C GLY A 144 24.43 -15.19 -4.15
N LEU A 145 24.85 -15.53 -2.92
CA LEU A 145 25.40 -16.83 -2.56
C LEU A 145 24.35 -17.79 -1.96
N GLY A 146 23.21 -17.26 -1.49
CA GLY A 146 22.15 -17.99 -0.78
C GLY A 146 21.14 -18.73 -1.68
N ARG A 147 21.51 -19.12 -2.90
CA ARG A 147 20.64 -19.84 -3.84
C ARG A 147 20.77 -21.36 -3.75
N ASN A 148 21.17 -21.87 -2.58
CA ASN A 148 21.30 -23.31 -2.35
C ASN A 148 19.93 -23.92 -1.98
N PRO A 149 19.39 -24.85 -2.80
CA PRO A 149 18.08 -25.48 -2.57
C PRO A 149 18.00 -26.25 -1.23
N GLN A 150 19.13 -26.69 -0.67
CA GLN A 150 19.16 -27.43 0.61
C GLN A 150 18.79 -26.57 1.82
N LEU A 151 19.19 -25.30 1.85
CA LEU A 151 18.84 -24.36 2.91
C LEU A 151 17.34 -24.00 2.88
N ARG A 152 16.75 -23.94 1.69
CA ARG A 152 15.30 -23.70 1.52
C ARG A 152 14.45 -24.86 2.04
N ALA A 153 14.91 -26.11 1.86
CA ALA A 153 14.21 -27.29 2.37
C ALA A 153 14.19 -27.35 3.91
N LEU A 154 15.28 -26.93 4.57
CA LEU A 154 15.36 -26.88 6.04
C LEU A 154 14.48 -25.78 6.66
N LEU A 155 14.28 -24.67 5.94
CA LEU A 155 13.45 -23.54 6.39
C LEU A 155 11.98 -23.65 5.97
N ALA A 156 11.62 -24.64 5.12
CA ALA A 156 10.27 -24.80 4.59
C ALA A 156 9.17 -24.86 5.66
N PRO A 157 9.32 -25.58 6.80
CA PRO A 157 8.28 -25.62 7.83
C PRO A 157 8.02 -24.24 8.46
N VAL A 158 9.09 -23.48 8.72
CA VAL A 158 9.03 -22.14 9.31
C VAL A 158 8.39 -21.15 8.34
N ASN A 159 8.75 -21.22 7.06
CA ASN A 159 8.16 -20.36 6.03
C ASN A 159 6.65 -20.59 5.89
N THR A 160 6.19 -21.84 5.87
CA THR A 160 4.75 -22.13 5.72
C THR A 160 3.90 -21.64 6.90
N THR A 161 4.41 -21.77 8.14
CA THR A 161 3.72 -21.21 9.32
C THR A 161 3.71 -19.68 9.29
N TRP A 162 4.83 -19.07 8.88
CA TRP A 162 4.93 -17.62 8.73
C TRP A 162 3.99 -17.08 7.65
N GLU A 163 3.92 -17.73 6.48
CA GLU A 163 3.00 -17.38 5.38
C GLU A 163 1.54 -17.44 5.83
N SER A 164 1.13 -18.49 6.55
CA SER A 164 -0.26 -18.59 7.06
C SER A 164 -0.60 -17.52 8.10
N THR A 165 0.38 -17.11 8.93
CA THR A 165 0.21 -16.07 9.95
C THR A 165 0.18 -14.69 9.28
N ALA A 166 1.06 -14.48 8.30
CA ALA A 166 1.11 -13.30 7.45
C ALA A 166 -0.22 -13.07 6.73
N GLU A 167 -0.80 -14.11 6.12
CA GLU A 167 -2.10 -14.04 5.46
C GLU A 167 -3.24 -13.69 6.45
N ASN A 168 -3.21 -14.23 7.66
CA ASN A 168 -4.20 -13.90 8.70
C ASN A 168 -4.09 -12.43 9.14
N VAL A 169 -2.87 -11.96 9.38
CA VAL A 169 -2.59 -10.56 9.73
C VAL A 169 -2.96 -9.64 8.56
N GLN A 170 -2.60 -10.03 7.34
CA GLN A 170 -2.96 -9.28 6.14
C GLN A 170 -4.47 -9.21 5.96
N ARG A 171 -5.23 -10.29 6.20
CA ARG A 171 -6.71 -10.27 6.22
C ARG A 171 -7.27 -9.29 7.25
N LEU A 172 -6.67 -9.23 8.45
CA LEU A 172 -7.10 -8.29 9.51
C LEU A 172 -6.83 -6.83 9.12
N TYR A 173 -5.78 -6.59 8.34
CA TYR A 173 -5.31 -5.26 7.93
C TYR A 173 -5.49 -4.96 6.43
N GLN A 174 -6.36 -5.70 5.74
CA GLN A 174 -6.55 -5.59 4.28
C GLN A 174 -6.99 -4.20 3.81
N GLY A 175 -7.59 -3.38 4.68
CA GLY A 175 -7.93 -2.00 4.34
C GLY A 175 -6.79 -0.98 4.51
N LEU A 176 -5.67 -1.35 5.14
CA LEU A 176 -4.47 -0.51 5.29
C LEU A 176 -3.47 -0.74 4.15
N ASN A 177 -3.33 -2.00 3.74
CA ASN A 177 -2.59 -2.38 2.53
C ASN A 177 -3.47 -2.23 1.28
N ARG A 178 -4.23 -1.13 1.21
CA ARG A 178 -4.44 -0.53 -0.10
C ARG A 178 -3.03 -0.16 -0.54
N GLN A 179 -2.41 -1.03 -1.34
CA GLN A 179 -1.53 -0.55 -2.39
C GLN A 179 -2.18 0.74 -2.92
N PRO A 180 -1.42 1.77 -3.30
CA PRO A 180 -1.96 2.65 -4.32
C PRO A 180 -2.32 1.70 -5.45
N SER A 181 -3.57 1.22 -5.47
CA SER A 181 -4.26 0.98 -6.71
C SER A 181 -3.90 2.25 -7.43
N GLU A 182 -3.09 2.10 -8.48
CA GLU A 182 -3.18 2.99 -9.62
C GLU A 182 -4.62 3.45 -9.64
N VAL A 183 -4.85 4.76 -9.61
CA VAL A 183 -6.20 5.31 -9.61
C VAL A 183 -6.84 4.82 -10.90
N VAL A 184 -7.33 3.59 -10.86
CA VAL A 184 -8.22 2.98 -11.81
C VAL A 184 -9.42 3.83 -11.53
N SER A 185 -9.66 4.76 -12.44
CA SER A 185 -10.90 5.50 -12.50
C SER A 185 -12.02 4.47 -12.48
N SER A 186 -12.48 4.12 -11.29
CA SER A 186 -13.54 3.16 -11.07
C SER A 186 -14.80 3.98 -11.23
N PHE A 187 -15.40 3.90 -12.41
CA PHE A 187 -16.68 4.55 -12.65
C PHE A 187 -17.77 3.66 -12.05
N GLY A 188 -18.15 3.95 -10.81
CA GLY A 188 -19.32 3.34 -10.18
C GLY A 188 -20.63 4.04 -10.58
N ASN A 189 -21.73 3.62 -9.95
CA ASN A 189 -23.08 4.16 -10.22
C ASN A 189 -23.34 5.51 -9.55
N THR A 190 -22.35 6.08 -8.85
CA THR A 190 -22.48 7.38 -8.19
C THR A 190 -21.23 8.21 -8.40
N LEU A 191 -21.42 9.52 -8.57
CA LEU A 191 -20.35 10.50 -8.63
C LEU A 191 -20.57 11.59 -7.58
N THR A 192 -19.74 11.61 -6.55
CA THR A 192 -19.73 12.69 -5.55
C THR A 192 -19.04 13.92 -6.14
N LEU A 193 -19.58 15.11 -5.83
CA LEU A 193 -18.89 16.37 -6.12
C LEU A 193 -17.71 16.49 -5.14
N GLY A 194 -16.52 16.12 -5.61
CA GLY A 194 -15.26 16.28 -4.89
C GLY A 194 -14.47 17.48 -5.43
N GLY A 195 -13.48 17.92 -4.66
CA GLY A 195 -12.49 18.90 -5.09
C GLY A 195 -11.55 18.35 -6.18
N GLU A 196 -10.36 18.96 -6.30
CA GLU A 196 -9.36 18.64 -7.31
C GLU A 196 -9.11 17.13 -7.44
N ARG A 197 -9.21 16.61 -8.67
CA ARG A 197 -8.89 15.21 -8.96
C ARG A 197 -7.39 15.09 -9.20
N ASN A 198 -6.75 14.14 -8.51
CA ASN A 198 -5.40 13.72 -8.87
C ASN A 198 -5.46 12.91 -10.16
N VAL A 199 -5.03 13.52 -11.26
CA VAL A 199 -4.87 12.87 -12.57
C VAL A 199 -3.40 12.48 -12.71
N SER A 200 -3.11 11.27 -13.20
CA SER A 200 -1.75 10.86 -13.56
C SER A 200 -1.54 10.97 -15.07
N ASP A 201 -0.28 11.11 -15.49
CA ASP A 201 0.12 11.08 -16.91
C ASP A 201 0.25 9.66 -17.47
N SER A 202 -0.33 8.66 -16.78
CA SER A 202 -0.29 7.27 -17.22
C SER A 202 -1.27 7.06 -18.38
N PRO A 203 -0.84 6.49 -19.52
CA PRO A 203 -1.74 6.23 -20.64
C PRO A 203 -2.80 5.16 -20.28
N VAL A 204 -4.08 5.49 -20.48
CA VAL A 204 -5.21 4.63 -20.09
C VAL A 204 -5.68 3.74 -21.24
N PHE A 205 -5.88 4.34 -22.41
CA PHE A 205 -6.21 3.65 -23.66
C PHE A 205 -5.69 4.44 -24.85
N GLN A 206 -5.54 3.75 -25.98
CA GLN A 206 -5.27 4.33 -27.28
C GLN A 206 -6.52 4.18 -28.15
N ALA A 207 -6.87 5.24 -28.88
CA ALA A 207 -8.01 5.23 -29.79
C ALA A 207 -7.59 5.52 -31.23
N GLN A 208 -8.05 4.71 -32.17
CA GLN A 208 -7.89 4.91 -33.60
C GLN A 208 -9.27 5.19 -34.22
N THR A 209 -9.44 6.36 -34.79
CA THR A 209 -10.72 6.81 -35.37
C THR A 209 -10.49 7.99 -36.30
N LEU A 210 -11.42 8.22 -37.23
CA LEU A 210 -11.40 9.36 -38.15
C LEU A 210 -11.73 10.69 -37.44
N GLN A 211 -12.44 10.66 -36.31
CA GLN A 211 -12.83 11.85 -35.55
C GLN A 211 -12.80 11.54 -34.06
N ALA A 212 -12.11 12.32 -33.23
CA ALA A 212 -12.12 12.15 -31.78
C ALA A 212 -12.54 13.45 -31.09
N ARG A 213 -13.58 13.38 -30.24
CA ARG A 213 -14.02 14.55 -29.46
C ARG A 213 -14.26 14.24 -27.99
N TYR A 214 -15.07 13.23 -27.71
CA TYR A 214 -15.42 12.82 -26.35
C TYR A 214 -15.51 11.30 -26.24
N TRP A 215 -14.93 10.78 -25.17
CA TRP A 215 -14.98 9.38 -24.79
C TRP A 215 -15.94 9.22 -23.63
N ARG A 216 -17.07 8.54 -23.87
CA ARG A 216 -18.07 8.25 -22.87
C ARG A 216 -17.67 6.98 -22.12
N ALA A 217 -17.75 7.03 -20.80
CA ALA A 217 -17.53 5.89 -19.91
C ALA A 217 -18.84 5.49 -19.23
N VAL A 218 -19.37 6.39 -18.40
CA VAL A 218 -20.65 6.22 -17.69
C VAL A 218 -21.51 7.46 -17.83
N ILE A 219 -22.80 7.33 -17.57
CA ILE A 219 -23.77 8.43 -17.60
C ILE A 219 -24.36 8.54 -16.20
N PHE A 220 -24.41 9.76 -15.66
CA PHE A 220 -25.18 10.06 -14.46
C PHE A 220 -26.28 11.03 -14.83
N ASP A 221 -27.49 10.77 -14.38
CA ASP A 221 -28.68 11.44 -14.85
C ASP A 221 -29.45 12.17 -13.75
N THR A 222 -29.35 11.69 -12.50
CA THR A 222 -30.08 12.28 -11.36
C THR A 222 -29.10 12.88 -10.34
N TYR A 223 -29.36 14.12 -9.91
CA TYR A 223 -28.60 14.77 -8.83
C TYR A 223 -29.46 14.83 -7.55
N ASP A 224 -28.97 14.22 -6.45
CA ASP A 224 -29.72 14.10 -5.18
C ASP A 224 -29.47 15.26 -4.18
N GLY A 225 -28.78 16.32 -4.63
CA GLY A 225 -28.35 17.44 -3.79
C GLY A 225 -26.93 17.31 -3.24
N ARG A 226 -26.31 16.12 -3.31
CA ARG A 226 -24.93 15.87 -2.86
C ARG A 226 -24.07 15.12 -3.88
N ARG A 227 -24.69 14.29 -4.72
CA ARG A 227 -24.03 13.42 -5.70
C ARG A 227 -24.90 13.22 -6.92
N TRP A 228 -24.23 12.90 -8.02
CA TRP A 228 -24.83 12.40 -9.24
C TRP A 228 -25.01 10.88 -9.15
N LEU A 229 -26.12 10.37 -9.66
CA LEU A 229 -26.53 8.97 -9.62
C LEU A 229 -26.82 8.50 -11.05
N ASP A 230 -26.47 7.25 -11.33
CA ASP A 230 -26.98 6.51 -12.48
C ASP A 230 -28.25 5.77 -12.03
N THR A 231 -29.38 6.12 -12.63
CA THR A 231 -30.70 5.53 -12.33
C THR A 231 -31.25 4.75 -13.53
N ALA A 232 -30.40 4.03 -14.24
CA ALA A 232 -30.82 3.12 -15.32
C ALA A 232 -31.90 2.12 -14.85
N ASP A 233 -32.84 1.81 -15.74
CA ASP A 233 -34.04 0.99 -15.42
C ASP A 233 -33.71 -0.52 -15.36
N GLY A 234 -32.58 -0.93 -15.95
CA GLY A 234 -32.14 -2.32 -15.98
C GLY A 234 -30.80 -2.52 -16.67
N THR A 235 -30.37 -3.78 -16.76
CA THR A 235 -29.19 -4.19 -17.53
C THR A 235 -29.62 -5.06 -18.70
N ALA A 236 -29.13 -4.74 -19.90
CA ALA A 236 -29.28 -5.58 -21.09
C ALA A 236 -27.91 -6.16 -21.47
N GLN A 237 -27.89 -7.43 -21.88
CA GLN A 237 -26.68 -8.09 -22.36
C GLN A 237 -26.76 -8.18 -23.88
N TYR A 238 -25.65 -7.86 -24.55
CA TYR A 238 -25.51 -8.01 -25.99
C TYR A 238 -24.24 -8.80 -26.28
N ASP A 239 -24.33 -9.77 -27.17
CA ASP A 239 -23.18 -10.55 -27.60
C ASP A 239 -22.25 -9.75 -28.53
N ALA A 240 -21.04 -10.26 -28.72
CA ALA A 240 -20.07 -9.64 -29.62
C ALA A 240 -20.65 -9.54 -31.04
N GLY A 241 -20.62 -8.34 -31.61
CA GLY A 241 -21.18 -8.03 -32.92
C GLY A 241 -22.70 -7.86 -32.96
N GLU A 242 -23.40 -7.96 -31.82
CA GLU A 242 -24.84 -7.70 -31.77
C GLU A 242 -25.14 -6.20 -31.87
N ILE A 243 -26.22 -5.85 -32.57
CA ILE A 243 -26.64 -4.45 -32.76
C ILE A 243 -27.43 -3.99 -31.53
N VAL A 244 -26.91 -2.97 -30.87
CA VAL A 244 -27.57 -2.27 -29.75
C VAL A 244 -28.57 -1.26 -30.31
N PRO A 245 -29.83 -1.27 -29.87
CA PRO A 245 -30.80 -0.24 -30.23
C PRO A 245 -30.34 1.12 -29.68
N VAL A 246 -30.08 2.07 -30.57
CA VAL A 246 -29.72 3.45 -30.20
C VAL A 246 -30.68 4.44 -30.85
N PRO A 247 -30.95 5.59 -30.21
CA PRO A 247 -31.79 6.62 -30.82
C PRO A 247 -31.25 7.10 -32.17
N SER A 248 -32.07 6.98 -33.23
CA SER A 248 -31.71 7.41 -34.58
C SER A 248 -32.05 8.90 -34.78
N TRP A 249 -31.06 9.78 -34.67
CA TRP A 249 -31.23 11.22 -34.92
C TRP A 249 -30.62 11.60 -36.26
N ARG A 250 -31.34 12.42 -37.05
CA ARG A 250 -30.99 12.78 -38.44
C ARG A 250 -29.61 13.43 -38.63
N ALA A 251 -29.04 14.04 -37.59
CA ALA A 251 -27.74 14.71 -37.63
C ALA A 251 -26.56 13.80 -37.21
N ARG A 252 -26.80 12.51 -36.92
CA ARG A 252 -25.76 11.57 -36.50
C ARG A 252 -25.13 10.89 -37.71
N THR A 253 -23.81 10.71 -37.65
CA THR A 253 -23.04 9.97 -38.64
C THR A 253 -22.44 8.74 -37.97
N ALA A 254 -22.49 7.60 -38.66
CA ALA A 254 -21.89 6.37 -38.16
C ALA A 254 -20.36 6.45 -38.31
N ILE A 255 -19.63 6.05 -37.26
CA ILE A 255 -18.16 6.12 -37.22
C ILE A 255 -17.63 4.82 -36.61
N SER A 256 -16.59 4.27 -37.22
CA SER A 256 -15.82 3.14 -36.68
C SER A 256 -14.66 3.65 -35.83
N GLN A 257 -14.44 3.01 -34.69
CA GLN A 257 -13.37 3.32 -33.75
C GLN A 257 -12.75 2.04 -33.20
N THR A 258 -11.43 2.04 -33.02
CA THR A 258 -10.72 0.94 -32.36
C THR A 258 -10.11 1.46 -31.07
N ILE A 259 -10.45 0.83 -29.95
CA ILE A 259 -9.96 1.19 -28.62
C ILE A 259 -9.05 0.08 -28.10
N THR A 260 -7.80 0.42 -27.84
CA THR A 260 -6.80 -0.49 -27.24
C THR A 260 -6.57 -0.05 -25.79
N LEU A 261 -6.98 -0.86 -24.83
CA LEU A 261 -6.76 -0.59 -23.41
C LEU A 261 -5.28 -0.78 -23.06
N LEU A 262 -4.69 0.22 -22.39
CA LEU A 262 -3.29 0.21 -21.95
C LEU A 262 -3.17 0.03 -20.43
N ALA A 263 -4.24 0.34 -19.69
CA ALA A 263 -4.35 0.16 -18.25
C ALA A 263 -5.60 -0.66 -17.88
N PRO A 264 -5.61 -1.36 -16.73
CA PRO A 264 -6.78 -2.10 -16.26
C PRO A 264 -7.87 -1.16 -15.75
N VAL A 265 -8.76 -0.70 -16.63
CA VAL A 265 -9.85 0.25 -16.33
C VAL A 265 -11.15 -0.40 -15.80
N GLY A 266 -11.04 -1.62 -15.26
CA GLY A 266 -12.19 -2.40 -14.79
C GLY A 266 -13.05 -2.92 -15.96
N THR A 267 -14.36 -3.01 -15.75
CA THR A 267 -15.32 -3.63 -16.68
C THR A 267 -16.05 -2.63 -17.58
N ILE A 268 -15.47 -1.45 -17.83
CA ILE A 268 -16.13 -0.37 -18.55
C ILE A 268 -15.61 -0.30 -19.97
N LEU A 269 -16.53 -0.25 -20.91
CA LEU A 269 -16.23 0.02 -22.31
C LEU A 269 -16.13 1.53 -22.53
N PHE A 270 -14.98 1.98 -23.03
CA PHE A 270 -14.81 3.37 -23.50
C PHE A 270 -15.15 3.45 -24.97
N GLY A 271 -15.86 4.49 -25.37
CA GLY A 271 -16.15 4.75 -26.77
C GLY A 271 -16.81 6.10 -26.95
N MET A 272 -16.93 6.54 -28.20
CA MET A 272 -17.81 7.65 -28.52
C MET A 272 -19.26 7.37 -28.11
N PRO A 273 -20.08 8.42 -27.91
CA PRO A 273 -21.47 8.26 -27.55
C PRO A 273 -22.23 7.37 -28.54
N ASP A 274 -23.16 6.59 -27.99
CA ASP A 274 -24.13 5.77 -28.71
C ASP A 274 -23.51 4.66 -29.55
N VAL A 275 -22.70 3.84 -28.87
CA VAL A 275 -22.16 2.57 -29.36
C VAL A 275 -23.30 1.67 -29.85
N ALA A 276 -23.41 1.52 -31.16
CA ALA A 276 -24.41 0.68 -31.82
C ALA A 276 -23.98 -0.79 -31.97
N GLN A 277 -22.67 -1.06 -31.92
CA GLN A 277 -22.10 -2.41 -32.03
C GLN A 277 -20.71 -2.42 -31.39
N ALA A 278 -20.31 -3.56 -30.83
CA ALA A 278 -18.97 -3.78 -30.31
C ALA A 278 -18.49 -5.21 -30.61
N ASP A 279 -17.20 -5.40 -30.83
CA ASP A 279 -16.58 -6.72 -31.09
C ASP A 279 -16.44 -7.59 -29.83
N VAL A 280 -16.86 -7.06 -28.69
CA VAL A 280 -16.83 -7.72 -27.39
C VAL A 280 -18.24 -7.81 -26.83
N ARG A 281 -18.51 -8.82 -26.01
CA ARG A 281 -19.75 -8.90 -25.25
C ARG A 281 -19.86 -7.69 -24.32
N ILE A 282 -21.04 -7.06 -24.30
CA ILE A 282 -21.32 -5.90 -23.46
C ILE A 282 -22.50 -6.15 -22.52
N ASN A 283 -22.38 -5.66 -21.29
CA ASN A 283 -23.50 -5.50 -20.36
C ASN A 283 -23.82 -4.01 -20.28
N ALA A 284 -24.88 -3.58 -20.95
CA ALA A 284 -25.27 -2.18 -21.01
C ALA A 284 -26.28 -1.86 -19.91
N GLN A 285 -26.04 -0.77 -19.17
CA GLN A 285 -27.09 -0.16 -18.36
C GLN A 285 -28.05 0.56 -19.31
N VAL A 286 -29.32 0.16 -19.29
CA VAL A 286 -30.32 0.64 -20.24
C VAL A 286 -31.41 1.43 -19.55
N ARG A 287 -31.82 2.50 -20.22
CA ARG A 287 -33.04 3.25 -19.92
C ARG A 287 -33.91 3.22 -21.16
N SER A 288 -35.20 2.97 -20.98
CA SER A 288 -36.14 3.00 -22.09
C SER A 288 -36.29 4.44 -22.60
N GLN A 289 -35.81 4.71 -23.81
CA GLN A 289 -36.00 6.00 -24.48
C GLN A 289 -37.00 5.86 -25.64
N PRO A 290 -38.01 6.75 -25.75
CA PRO A 290 -38.91 6.75 -26.90
C PRO A 290 -38.13 6.96 -28.22
N GLY A 291 -38.30 6.05 -29.18
CA GLY A 291 -37.69 6.16 -30.52
C GLY A 291 -36.31 5.52 -30.70
N ALA A 292 -35.83 4.70 -29.76
CA ALA A 292 -34.65 3.85 -29.98
C ALA A 292 -34.97 2.73 -30.99
N VAL A 293 -34.16 2.62 -32.05
CA VAL A 293 -34.33 1.62 -33.12
C VAL A 293 -32.95 1.00 -33.42
N PRO A 294 -32.85 -0.29 -33.74
CA PRO A 294 -31.60 -0.87 -34.25
C PRO A 294 -31.14 -0.13 -35.50
N ILE A 295 -29.87 0.29 -35.54
CA ILE A 295 -29.26 0.91 -36.72
C ILE A 295 -28.16 0.00 -37.26
N SER A 296 -27.96 -0.01 -38.57
CA SER A 296 -26.88 -0.77 -39.20
C SER A 296 -25.51 -0.26 -38.75
N ALA A 297 -24.55 -1.18 -38.61
CA ALA A 297 -23.16 -0.87 -38.29
C ALA A 297 -22.53 0.05 -39.34
N ALA A 298 -21.59 0.90 -38.91
CA ALA A 298 -20.72 1.63 -39.83
C ALA A 298 -19.88 0.63 -40.63
N THR A 299 -19.79 0.83 -41.95
CA THR A 299 -18.95 0.02 -42.84
C THR A 299 -17.52 0.49 -42.80
#